data_AF-A0A842NTS7-F1
#
_entry.id   AF-A0A842NTS7-F1
#
_cell.length_a   1.000
_cell.length_b   1.000
_cell.length_c   1.000
_cell.angle_alpha   90.00
_cell.angle_beta   90.00
_cell.angle_gamma   90.00
#
_symmetry.space_group_name_H-M   'P 1'
#
loop_
_entity.id
_entity.type
_entity.pdbx_description
1 polymer ?
#
loop_
_entity_poly.entity_id
_entity_poly.type
_entity_poly.pdbx_seq_one_letter_code
_entity_poly.pdbx_strand_id
1 'polypeptide(L)'
;MSDYDWSIYDREWYEWPPKRQGEFLTDTLELYGDPVALAWFPQSTLPPKLERYIYKGELKMVHCQFMQRARFRGETYILERDLSRPAPPVCNGDAYVGLCELDERLEPGLTHSRTDPASGQSARLGIFGSPVASRRSLIHAYHIVPNDTRYFAIAPLNDCPFDPDVVTITCTPRQATMASRALQYYTGKATIGETGPGTCSSSWVASYLTGEPRYTLGCHGVFGTMGIDPTEVCLSIPGEQMTTLCQVLELWKERGKPLYQEAPPNEERGYIKAPYEGPYRAHARVQFERGVRSPEKDDNENRYVPWSDRKSKTHSKS
;
A
#
# COMPACT_ATOMS: atom_id res chain seq x y z
N MET A 1 -7.05 -42.39 -4.96
CA MET A 1 -6.70 -40.96 -4.85
C MET A 1 -7.16 -40.56 -3.47
N SER A 2 -6.26 -40.08 -2.62
CA SER A 2 -6.65 -39.56 -1.30
C SER A 2 -7.58 -38.36 -1.50
N ASP A 3 -8.70 -38.34 -0.78
CA ASP A 3 -9.55 -37.15 -0.61
C ASP A 3 -8.75 -36.13 0.21
N TYR A 4 -7.77 -35.49 -0.43
CA TYR A 4 -7.13 -34.32 0.11
C TYR A 4 -8.08 -33.15 -0.12
N ASP A 5 -8.40 -32.41 0.94
CA ASP A 5 -9.17 -31.17 0.80
C ASP A 5 -8.27 -30.13 0.13
N TRP A 6 -8.32 -30.08 -1.20
CA TRP A 6 -7.64 -29.08 -2.03
C TRP A 6 -8.33 -27.71 -1.96
N SER A 7 -9.32 -27.51 -1.07
CA SER A 7 -10.15 -26.31 -1.11
C SER A 7 -9.40 -25.02 -0.78
N ILE A 8 -8.15 -25.08 -0.31
CA ILE A 8 -7.26 -23.92 -0.27
C ILE A 8 -5.82 -24.46 -0.34
N TYR A 9 -4.93 -23.66 -0.92
CA TYR A 9 -3.54 -23.57 -0.51
C TYR A 9 -3.43 -23.53 1.04
N ASP A 10 -3.53 -24.66 1.74
CA ASP A 10 -3.41 -24.69 3.21
C ASP A 10 -1.92 -24.56 3.56
N ARG A 11 -1.37 -23.35 3.44
CA ARG A 11 -0.04 -23.05 3.95
C ARG A 11 -0.05 -23.42 5.44
N GLU A 12 0.96 -24.18 5.86
CA GLU A 12 1.16 -24.44 7.27
C GLU A 12 1.57 -23.14 7.96
N TRP A 13 0.57 -22.49 8.56
CA TRP A 13 0.74 -21.26 9.32
C TRP A 13 1.33 -21.50 10.72
N TYR A 14 1.55 -22.76 11.09
CA TYR A 14 1.97 -23.19 12.42
C TYR A 14 1.10 -22.53 13.51
N GLU A 15 1.71 -21.95 14.54
CA GLU A 15 1.01 -21.24 15.61
C GLU A 15 0.52 -19.85 15.20
N TRP A 16 0.74 -19.42 13.96
CA TRP A 16 0.45 -18.08 13.44
C TRP A 16 -0.59 -18.10 12.31
N PRO A 17 -1.84 -18.56 12.53
CA PRO A 17 -2.88 -18.46 11.51
C PRO A 17 -3.18 -16.98 11.15
N PRO A 18 -3.70 -16.68 9.95
CA PRO A 18 -3.94 -15.32 9.48
C PRO A 18 -4.65 -14.43 10.50
N LYS A 19 -5.71 -14.93 11.15
CA LYS A 19 -6.42 -14.21 12.21
C LYS A 19 -5.50 -13.75 13.35
N ARG A 20 -4.66 -14.64 13.89
CA ARG A 20 -3.70 -14.29 14.96
C ARG A 20 -2.68 -13.28 14.45
N GLN A 21 -2.16 -13.46 13.22
CA GLN A 21 -1.19 -12.55 12.63
C GLN A 21 -1.74 -11.12 12.54
N GLY A 22 -2.96 -10.97 12.03
CA GLY A 22 -3.58 -9.65 11.92
C GLY A 22 -3.82 -8.99 13.28
N GLU A 23 -4.38 -9.73 14.25
CA GLU A 23 -4.69 -9.20 15.59
C GLU A 23 -3.38 -8.77 16.28
N PHE A 24 -2.37 -9.61 16.18
CA PHE A 24 -1.05 -9.36 16.74
C PHE A 24 -0.33 -8.17 16.08
N LEU A 25 -0.40 -8.03 14.76
CA LEU A 25 0.22 -6.90 14.06
C LEU A 25 -0.49 -5.59 14.38
N THR A 26 -1.82 -5.59 14.44
CA THR A 26 -2.60 -4.41 14.82
C THR A 26 -2.23 -3.94 16.22
N ASP A 27 -2.15 -4.84 17.20
CA ASP A 27 -1.73 -4.53 18.57
C ASP A 27 -0.27 -4.08 18.64
N THR A 28 0.65 -4.91 18.11
CA THR A 28 2.09 -4.73 18.32
C THR A 28 2.66 -3.55 17.54
N LEU A 29 2.13 -3.26 16.36
CA LEU A 29 2.54 -2.10 15.58
C LEU A 29 1.62 -0.89 15.80
N GLU A 30 0.57 -1.00 16.60
CA GLU A 30 -0.43 0.07 16.82
C GLU A 30 -1.03 0.58 15.51
N LEU A 31 -1.45 -0.34 14.63
CA LEU A 31 -1.93 0.00 13.29
C LEU A 31 -3.30 0.69 13.36
N TYR A 32 -3.47 1.70 12.53
CA TYR A 32 -4.78 2.33 12.32
C TYR A 32 -5.57 1.55 11.27
N GLY A 33 -6.40 0.60 11.69
CA GLY A 33 -7.15 -0.29 10.80
C GLY A 33 -6.42 -1.60 10.49
N ASP A 34 -7.14 -2.53 9.87
CA ASP A 34 -6.67 -3.91 9.71
C ASP A 34 -5.59 -4.06 8.62
N PRO A 35 -4.57 -4.90 8.84
CA PRO A 35 -3.77 -5.48 7.75
C PRO A 35 -4.70 -6.11 6.71
N VAL A 36 -4.37 -5.96 5.43
CA VAL A 36 -5.22 -6.46 4.34
C VAL A 36 -4.55 -7.63 3.64
N ALA A 37 -5.24 -8.76 3.63
CA ALA A 37 -4.89 -9.96 2.90
C ALA A 37 -5.30 -9.85 1.41
N LEU A 38 -4.39 -10.27 0.54
CA LEU A 38 -4.54 -10.29 -0.91
C LEU A 38 -4.26 -11.68 -1.44
N ALA A 39 -5.09 -12.16 -2.36
CA ALA A 39 -4.82 -13.40 -3.09
C ALA A 39 -5.31 -13.34 -4.54
N TRP A 40 -4.66 -14.10 -5.42
CA TRP A 40 -4.95 -14.17 -6.85
C TRP A 40 -5.36 -15.59 -7.24
N PHE A 41 -6.54 -15.73 -7.88
CA PHE A 41 -7.03 -17.04 -8.32
C PHE A 41 -7.25 -17.08 -9.84
N PRO A 42 -6.61 -18.02 -10.54
CA PRO A 42 -7.09 -18.50 -11.83
C PRO A 42 -8.56 -18.95 -11.78
N GLN A 43 -9.23 -18.99 -12.94
CA GLN A 43 -10.64 -19.43 -13.01
C GLN A 43 -10.87 -20.81 -12.40
N SER A 44 -9.94 -21.72 -12.62
CA SER A 44 -10.04 -23.13 -12.23
C SER A 44 -9.74 -23.39 -10.76
N THR A 45 -9.20 -22.40 -10.02
CA THR A 45 -8.69 -22.62 -8.67
C THR A 45 -9.42 -21.80 -7.59
N LEU A 46 -10.41 -20.98 -7.96
CA LEU A 46 -11.24 -20.31 -6.96
C LEU A 46 -12.05 -21.35 -6.16
N PRO A 47 -11.87 -21.44 -4.83
CA PRO A 47 -12.64 -22.38 -4.02
C PRO A 47 -14.15 -22.07 -4.03
N PRO A 48 -15.05 -23.07 -4.14
CA PRO A 48 -16.50 -22.84 -4.17
C PRO A 48 -17.03 -22.06 -2.96
N LYS A 49 -16.45 -22.29 -1.77
CA LYS A 49 -16.80 -21.57 -0.54
C LYS A 49 -16.55 -20.06 -0.61
N LEU A 50 -15.67 -19.63 -1.52
CA LEU A 50 -15.31 -18.23 -1.71
C LEU A 50 -16.22 -17.51 -2.71
N GLU A 51 -16.98 -18.21 -3.55
CA GLU A 51 -17.87 -17.60 -4.56
C GLU A 51 -18.90 -16.63 -3.95
N ARG A 52 -19.30 -16.87 -2.70
CA ARG A 52 -20.21 -15.99 -1.95
C ARG A 52 -19.66 -14.57 -1.73
N TYR A 53 -18.34 -14.39 -1.79
CA TYR A 53 -17.67 -13.10 -1.65
C TYR A 53 -17.45 -12.39 -2.99
N ILE A 54 -17.83 -13.00 -4.12
CA ILE A 54 -17.75 -12.35 -5.43
C ILE A 54 -18.61 -11.09 -5.41
N TYR A 55 -17.99 -9.95 -5.67
CA TYR A 55 -18.66 -8.67 -5.58
C TYR A 55 -19.65 -8.48 -6.74
N LYS A 56 -20.94 -8.46 -6.38
CA LYS A 56 -22.08 -8.25 -7.31
C LYS A 56 -22.80 -6.93 -7.07
N GLY A 57 -22.20 -6.02 -6.28
CA GLY A 57 -22.83 -4.75 -5.92
C GLY A 57 -22.94 -3.79 -7.11
N GLU A 58 -23.89 -2.86 -6.99
CA GLU A 58 -24.13 -1.82 -8.01
C GLU A 58 -23.02 -0.78 -8.05
N LEU A 59 -22.38 -0.49 -6.90
CA LEU A 59 -21.29 0.46 -6.81
C LEU A 59 -20.06 -0.09 -7.54
N LYS A 60 -19.71 0.47 -8.68
CA LYS A 60 -18.46 0.13 -9.34
C LYS A 60 -17.33 0.96 -8.75
N MET A 61 -16.36 0.28 -8.14
CA MET A 61 -15.23 0.88 -7.43
C MET A 61 -13.93 0.35 -8.02
N VAL A 62 -12.83 1.09 -7.90
CA VAL A 62 -11.51 0.55 -8.22
C VAL A 62 -11.04 -0.35 -7.08
N HIS A 63 -10.18 -1.33 -7.37
CA HIS A 63 -9.69 -2.29 -6.38
C HIS A 63 -9.08 -1.63 -5.13
N CYS A 64 -8.41 -0.47 -5.25
CA CYS A 64 -7.91 0.27 -4.09
C CYS A 64 -9.00 0.72 -3.11
N GLN A 65 -10.22 1.00 -3.56
CA GLN A 65 -11.31 1.38 -2.65
C GLN A 65 -11.82 0.16 -1.87
N PHE A 66 -11.83 -1.02 -2.48
CA PHE A 66 -12.13 -2.27 -1.78
C PHE A 66 -11.10 -2.54 -0.68
N MET A 67 -9.82 -2.20 -0.90
CA MET A 67 -8.78 -2.30 0.15
C MET A 67 -9.12 -1.48 1.40
N GLN A 68 -9.59 -0.24 1.25
CA GLN A 68 -9.97 0.57 2.42
C GLN A 68 -11.22 0.05 3.12
N ARG A 69 -12.13 -0.54 2.36
CA ARG A 69 -13.32 -1.19 2.92
C ARG A 69 -12.94 -2.44 3.72
N ALA A 70 -11.98 -3.22 3.24
CA ALA A 70 -11.39 -4.30 4.02
C ALA A 70 -10.72 -3.76 5.29
N ARG A 71 -9.82 -2.77 5.15
CA ARG A 71 -9.05 -2.17 6.25
C ARG A 71 -9.92 -1.56 7.36
N PHE A 72 -10.98 -0.83 7.01
CA PHE A 72 -11.75 -0.02 7.96
C PHE A 72 -13.15 -0.54 8.26
N ARG A 73 -13.70 -1.41 7.41
CA ARG A 73 -15.07 -1.94 7.58
C ARG A 73 -15.10 -3.44 7.79
N GLY A 74 -13.95 -4.12 7.76
CA GLY A 74 -13.86 -5.57 7.89
C GLY A 74 -14.55 -6.32 6.74
N GLU A 75 -14.67 -5.70 5.57
CA GLU A 75 -15.43 -6.26 4.45
C GLU A 75 -14.53 -7.09 3.52
N THR A 76 -14.97 -8.30 3.19
CA THR A 76 -14.26 -9.23 2.30
C THR A 76 -14.87 -9.21 0.89
N TYR A 77 -14.00 -9.18 -0.12
CA TYR A 77 -14.37 -9.08 -1.52
C TYR A 77 -13.56 -10.01 -2.39
N ILE A 78 -14.22 -10.56 -3.41
CA ILE A 78 -13.57 -11.18 -4.55
C ILE A 78 -13.97 -10.39 -5.78
N LEU A 79 -12.99 -9.71 -6.36
CA LEU A 79 -13.16 -8.93 -7.56
C LEU A 79 -13.01 -9.85 -8.75
N GLU A 80 -14.02 -9.90 -9.59
CA GLU A 80 -13.97 -10.58 -10.87
C GLU A 80 -13.74 -9.54 -11.97
N ARG A 81 -12.79 -9.84 -12.86
CA ARG A 81 -12.38 -8.98 -13.98
C ARG A 81 -13.55 -8.24 -14.64
N ASP A 82 -14.58 -8.93 -15.12
CA ASP A 82 -15.61 -8.28 -15.95
C ASP A 82 -16.75 -7.68 -15.13
N LEU A 83 -16.91 -8.09 -13.87
CA LEU A 83 -18.08 -7.73 -13.05
C LEU A 83 -17.79 -6.65 -12.02
N SER A 84 -16.59 -6.62 -11.45
CA SER A 84 -16.30 -5.81 -10.25
C SER A 84 -15.63 -4.46 -10.55
N ARG A 85 -15.43 -4.12 -11.83
CA ARG A 85 -14.71 -2.92 -12.27
C ARG A 85 -15.63 -1.74 -12.62
N PRO A 86 -15.16 -0.48 -12.49
CA PRO A 86 -15.85 0.68 -13.03
C PRO A 86 -15.90 0.62 -14.56
N ALA A 87 -16.95 1.23 -15.12
CA ALA A 87 -16.99 1.51 -16.55
C ALA A 87 -15.79 2.42 -16.92
N PRO A 88 -15.24 2.30 -18.14
CA PRO A 88 -14.14 3.16 -18.57
C PRO A 88 -14.41 4.67 -18.36
N PRO A 89 -13.38 5.47 -18.02
CA PRO A 89 -11.97 5.11 -17.96
C PRO A 89 -11.60 4.33 -16.68
N VAL A 90 -10.95 3.19 -16.87
CA VAL A 90 -10.56 2.31 -15.76
C VAL A 90 -9.17 2.68 -15.24
N CYS A 91 -8.93 2.47 -13.95
CA CYS A 91 -7.60 2.60 -13.38
C CYS A 91 -6.65 1.56 -14.03
N ASN A 92 -5.48 2.00 -14.52
CA ASN A 92 -4.43 1.08 -14.99
C ASN A 92 -4.01 0.05 -13.94
N GLY A 93 -4.27 0.34 -12.66
CA GLY A 93 -4.00 -0.59 -11.58
C GLY A 93 -4.79 -1.89 -11.66
N ASP A 94 -6.00 -1.90 -12.26
CA ASP A 94 -6.73 -3.15 -12.50
C ASP A 94 -5.94 -4.07 -13.45
N ALA A 95 -5.23 -3.49 -14.43
CA ALA A 95 -4.38 -4.27 -15.32
C ALA A 95 -3.15 -4.81 -14.58
N TYR A 96 -2.53 -4.01 -13.71
CA TYR A 96 -1.37 -4.46 -12.92
C TYR A 96 -1.71 -5.66 -12.03
N VAL A 97 -2.89 -5.68 -11.40
CA VAL A 97 -3.34 -6.79 -10.55
C VAL A 97 -3.97 -7.95 -11.34
N GLY A 98 -3.91 -7.94 -12.67
CA GLY A 98 -4.41 -9.03 -13.53
C GLY A 98 -5.92 -9.04 -13.73
N LEU A 99 -6.65 -8.00 -13.30
CA LEU A 99 -8.09 -7.88 -13.51
C LEU A 99 -8.44 -7.37 -14.91
N CYS A 100 -7.50 -6.96 -15.75
CA CYS A 100 -7.74 -6.65 -17.16
C CYS A 100 -6.49 -6.60 -18.01
N GLU A 101 -6.68 -6.45 -19.33
CA GLU A 101 -5.59 -6.15 -20.25
C GLU A 101 -4.98 -4.77 -19.95
N LEU A 102 -3.68 -4.66 -20.21
CA LEU A 102 -2.98 -3.37 -20.19
C LEU A 102 -3.45 -2.52 -21.38
N ASP A 103 -3.54 -1.21 -21.17
CA ASP A 103 -3.77 -0.25 -22.25
C ASP A 103 -2.65 -0.39 -23.30
N GLU A 104 -3.00 -0.58 -24.57
CA GLU A 104 -2.05 -0.70 -25.70
C GLU A 104 -1.13 0.52 -25.81
N ARG A 105 -1.55 1.67 -25.28
CA ARG A 105 -0.76 2.91 -25.22
C ARG A 105 0.24 2.92 -24.07
N LEU A 106 0.19 1.97 -23.14
CA LEU A 106 1.09 1.92 -21.99
C LEU A 106 2.51 1.60 -22.46
N GLU A 107 2.71 0.52 -23.20
CA GLU A 107 4.02 0.03 -23.67
C GLU A 107 4.79 1.05 -24.53
N PRO A 108 4.16 1.76 -25.49
CA PRO A 108 4.81 2.87 -26.19
C PRO A 108 5.14 4.08 -25.29
N GLY A 109 4.69 4.08 -24.03
CA GLY A 109 4.87 5.17 -23.07
C GLY A 109 3.88 6.32 -23.25
N LEU A 110 2.74 6.11 -23.90
CA LEU A 110 1.82 7.19 -24.28
C LEU A 110 0.74 7.47 -23.22
N THR A 111 0.35 6.48 -22.41
CA THR A 111 -0.74 6.61 -21.42
C THR A 111 -0.42 7.63 -20.32
N HIS A 112 0.84 7.73 -19.90
CA HIS A 112 1.26 8.58 -18.78
C HIS A 112 2.12 9.77 -19.19
N SER A 113 2.35 9.97 -20.49
CA SER A 113 3.17 11.08 -20.97
C SER A 113 2.36 12.31 -21.32
N ARG A 114 3.03 13.46 -21.31
CA ARG A 114 2.47 14.67 -21.90
C ARG A 114 2.10 14.43 -23.36
N THR A 115 0.99 15.00 -23.79
CA THR A 115 0.57 15.03 -25.20
C THR A 115 0.85 16.41 -25.80
N ASP A 116 1.46 16.44 -26.98
CA ASP A 116 1.75 17.68 -27.70
C ASP A 116 0.54 18.06 -28.58
N PRO A 117 -0.04 19.26 -28.44
CA PRO A 117 -1.14 19.70 -29.30
C PRO A 117 -0.79 19.71 -30.80
N ALA A 118 0.48 19.80 -31.18
CA ALA A 118 0.92 19.66 -32.58
C ALA A 118 0.68 18.25 -33.17
N SER A 119 0.44 17.25 -32.32
CA SER A 119 0.06 15.89 -32.74
C SER A 119 -1.43 15.74 -33.07
N GLY A 120 -2.22 16.83 -32.99
CA GLY A 120 -3.67 16.80 -33.18
C GLY A 120 -4.45 16.27 -31.98
N GLN A 121 -3.77 15.95 -30.87
CA GLN A 121 -4.38 15.53 -29.60
C GLN A 121 -4.54 16.72 -28.64
N SER A 122 -5.51 16.65 -27.73
CA SER A 122 -5.63 17.67 -26.67
C SER A 122 -4.38 17.68 -25.79
N ALA A 123 -3.86 18.88 -25.50
CA ALA A 123 -2.72 19.06 -24.62
C ALA A 123 -3.07 18.60 -23.20
N ARG A 124 -2.30 17.65 -22.66
CA ARG A 124 -2.44 17.15 -21.29
C ARG A 124 -1.07 17.05 -20.64
N LEU A 125 -0.98 17.54 -19.40
CA LEU A 125 0.16 17.22 -18.54
C LEU A 125 0.03 15.75 -18.12
N GLY A 126 1.02 14.93 -18.51
CA GLY A 126 1.17 13.56 -18.04
C GLY A 126 2.00 13.51 -16.75
N ILE A 127 2.12 12.31 -16.17
CA ILE A 127 3.08 12.02 -15.10
C ILE A 127 4.51 12.19 -15.61
N PHE A 128 4.74 11.85 -16.89
CA PHE A 128 6.04 11.93 -17.53
C PHE A 128 6.09 13.04 -18.59
N GLY A 129 7.21 13.75 -18.64
CA GLY A 129 7.45 14.78 -19.65
C GLY A 129 7.68 14.24 -21.07
N SER A 130 7.83 12.93 -21.27
CA SER A 130 7.98 12.33 -22.60
C SER A 130 7.65 10.83 -22.59
N PRO A 131 7.30 10.23 -23.74
CA PRO A 131 7.10 8.78 -23.85
C PRO A 131 8.33 7.97 -23.45
N VAL A 132 9.52 8.48 -23.76
CA VAL A 132 10.80 7.84 -23.36
C VAL A 132 10.94 7.76 -21.84
N ALA A 133 10.59 8.83 -21.12
CA ALA A 133 10.60 8.81 -19.66
C ALA A 133 9.55 7.83 -19.09
N SER A 134 8.36 7.78 -19.70
CA SER A 134 7.34 6.80 -19.32
C SER A 134 7.82 5.36 -19.52
N ARG A 135 8.45 5.04 -20.66
CA ARG A 135 8.98 3.70 -20.94
C ARG A 135 10.06 3.27 -19.95
N ARG A 136 10.94 4.19 -19.54
CA ARG A 136 11.93 3.94 -18.48
C ARG A 136 11.30 3.72 -17.10
N SER A 137 10.05 4.12 -16.89
CA SER A 137 9.33 3.74 -15.67
C SER A 137 8.74 2.34 -15.77
N LEU A 138 8.40 1.88 -16.97
CA LEU A 138 7.76 0.56 -17.17
C LEU A 138 8.71 -0.61 -16.92
N ILE A 139 10.03 -0.42 -17.07
CA ILE A 139 11.01 -1.46 -16.71
C ILE A 139 10.95 -1.86 -15.23
N HIS A 140 10.33 -1.02 -14.39
CA HIS A 140 10.12 -1.31 -12.98
C HIS A 140 8.61 -1.52 -12.65
N ALA A 141 7.75 -1.56 -13.67
CA ALA A 141 6.34 -1.86 -13.50
C ALA A 141 6.13 -3.37 -13.46
N TYR A 142 5.68 -3.87 -12.32
CA TYR A 142 5.26 -5.25 -12.13
C TYR A 142 3.78 -5.37 -12.49
N HIS A 143 3.44 -6.33 -13.35
CA HIS A 143 2.07 -6.64 -13.70
C HIS A 143 1.91 -8.16 -13.76
N ILE A 144 0.78 -8.66 -13.30
CA ILE A 144 0.41 -10.05 -13.49
C ILE A 144 0.04 -10.24 -14.95
N VAL A 145 0.51 -11.34 -15.55
CA VAL A 145 0.19 -11.69 -16.94
C VAL A 145 -1.33 -11.75 -17.10
N PRO A 146 -1.92 -10.94 -18.01
CA PRO A 146 -3.36 -10.96 -18.24
C PRO A 146 -3.84 -12.37 -18.63
N ASN A 147 -5.02 -12.75 -18.14
CA ASN A 147 -5.68 -14.06 -18.33
C ASN A 147 -5.14 -15.25 -17.52
N ASP A 148 -3.97 -15.14 -16.87
CA ASP A 148 -3.51 -16.18 -15.93
C ASP A 148 -4.28 -16.12 -14.60
N THR A 149 -4.79 -14.94 -14.25
CA THR A 149 -5.65 -14.72 -13.08
C THR A 149 -7.02 -14.19 -13.50
N ARG A 150 -8.10 -14.68 -12.87
CA ARG A 150 -9.48 -14.19 -13.09
C ARG A 150 -10.05 -13.44 -11.89
N TYR A 151 -9.64 -13.84 -10.68
CA TYR A 151 -10.16 -13.29 -9.45
C TYR A 151 -9.05 -12.65 -8.60
N PHE A 152 -9.35 -11.49 -8.03
CA PHE A 152 -8.50 -10.82 -7.05
C PHE A 152 -9.27 -10.72 -5.73
N ALA A 153 -8.80 -11.44 -4.72
CA ALA A 153 -9.42 -11.51 -3.40
C ALA A 153 -8.78 -10.50 -2.43
N ILE A 154 -9.62 -9.85 -1.64
CA ILE A 154 -9.26 -8.81 -0.68
C ILE A 154 -10.04 -9.07 0.60
N ALA A 155 -9.36 -9.19 1.74
CA ALA A 155 -10.00 -9.35 3.04
C ALA A 155 -9.20 -8.65 4.14
N PRO A 156 -9.82 -8.22 5.25
CA PRO A 156 -9.07 -7.97 6.47
C PRO A 156 -8.35 -9.27 6.89
N LEU A 157 -7.07 -9.17 7.27
CA LEU A 157 -6.30 -10.35 7.67
C LEU A 157 -6.91 -11.07 8.89
N ASN A 158 -7.55 -10.29 9.76
CA ASN A 158 -8.26 -10.75 10.97
C ASN A 158 -9.45 -11.68 10.68
N ASP A 159 -10.06 -11.54 9.51
CA ASP A 159 -11.21 -12.34 9.07
C ASP A 159 -11.02 -12.82 7.62
N CYS A 160 -9.81 -13.30 7.33
CA CYS A 160 -9.43 -13.75 5.99
C CYS A 160 -9.94 -15.18 5.75
N PRO A 161 -10.84 -15.42 4.76
CA PRO A 161 -11.39 -16.75 4.49
C PRO A 161 -10.54 -17.56 3.49
N PHE A 162 -9.37 -17.06 3.09
CA PHE A 162 -8.46 -17.66 2.12
C PHE A 162 -7.01 -17.59 2.61
N ASP A 163 -6.11 -18.28 1.91
CA ASP A 163 -4.67 -18.21 2.16
C ASP A 163 -4.08 -16.96 1.49
N PRO A 164 -3.55 -15.98 2.23
CA PRO A 164 -2.99 -14.78 1.63
C PRO A 164 -1.69 -15.05 0.88
N ASP A 165 -1.65 -14.62 -0.38
CA ASP A 165 -0.41 -14.55 -1.17
C ASP A 165 0.44 -13.36 -0.73
N VAL A 166 -0.22 -12.23 -0.46
CA VAL A 166 0.41 -10.99 0.02
C VAL A 166 -0.43 -10.41 1.14
N VAL A 167 0.23 -9.90 2.17
CA VAL A 167 -0.40 -9.04 3.18
C VAL A 167 0.15 -7.62 3.02
N THR A 168 -0.75 -6.65 2.91
CA THR A 168 -0.40 -5.24 2.90
C THR A 168 -0.81 -4.59 4.20
N ILE A 169 0.11 -3.86 4.83
CA ILE A 169 -0.17 -2.95 5.93
C ILE A 169 -0.02 -1.50 5.45
N THR A 170 -1.02 -0.68 5.77
CA THR A 170 -0.93 0.78 5.63
C THR A 170 -0.65 1.36 7.00
N CYS A 171 0.50 2.03 7.14
CA CYS A 171 1.04 2.40 8.45
C CYS A 171 1.98 3.59 8.32
N THR A 172 2.37 4.21 9.44
CA THR A 172 3.37 5.27 9.44
C THR A 172 4.76 4.76 9.02
N PRO A 173 5.66 5.61 8.51
CA PRO A 173 7.05 5.22 8.21
C PRO A 173 7.79 4.57 9.38
N ARG A 174 7.49 4.97 10.63
CA ARG A 174 8.07 4.36 11.83
C ARG A 174 7.62 2.91 11.99
N GLN A 175 6.32 2.64 11.86
CA GLN A 175 5.76 1.29 11.91
C GLN A 175 6.27 0.43 10.75
N ALA A 176 6.33 0.97 9.54
CA ALA A 176 6.89 0.29 8.38
C ALA A 176 8.37 -0.08 8.58
N THR A 177 9.16 0.82 9.18
CA THR A 177 10.57 0.55 9.54
C THR A 177 10.67 -0.64 10.50
N MET A 178 9.75 -0.73 11.45
CA MET A 178 9.72 -1.83 12.42
C MET A 178 9.45 -3.18 11.78
N ALA A 179 8.37 -3.28 11.01
CA ALA A 179 8.04 -4.49 10.28
C ALA A 179 9.17 -4.87 9.31
N SER A 180 9.73 -3.90 8.58
CA SER A 180 10.83 -4.14 7.64
C SER A 180 12.09 -4.69 8.32
N ARG A 181 12.45 -4.17 9.51
CA ARG A 181 13.58 -4.69 10.28
C ARG A 181 13.32 -6.10 10.80
N ALA A 182 12.08 -6.43 11.13
CA ALA A 182 11.72 -7.77 11.59
C ALA A 182 11.83 -8.79 10.44
N LEU A 183 11.38 -8.42 9.23
CA LEU A 183 11.57 -9.22 8.00
C LEU A 183 13.05 -9.44 7.66
N GLN A 184 13.90 -8.45 7.93
CA GLN A 184 15.35 -8.52 7.74
C GLN A 184 16.08 -9.40 8.77
N TYR A 185 15.46 -9.72 9.90
CA TYR A 185 16.18 -10.17 11.09
C TYR A 185 17.00 -11.45 10.88
N TYR A 186 16.44 -12.44 10.18
CA TYR A 186 17.14 -13.69 9.84
C TYR A 186 17.68 -13.70 8.42
N THR A 187 17.07 -12.95 7.50
CA THR A 187 17.40 -13.00 6.06
C THR A 187 18.57 -12.08 5.69
N GLY A 188 18.76 -10.98 6.44
CA GLY A 188 19.66 -9.88 6.07
C GLY A 188 19.21 -9.10 4.82
N LYS A 189 18.06 -9.45 4.20
CA LYS A 189 17.59 -8.86 2.94
C LYS A 189 16.77 -7.61 3.21
N ALA A 190 17.26 -6.47 2.72
CA ALA A 190 16.55 -5.21 2.84
C ALA A 190 15.21 -5.23 2.09
N THR A 191 14.18 -4.66 2.71
CA THR A 191 12.89 -4.38 2.06
C THR A 191 13.12 -3.37 0.93
N ILE A 192 12.58 -3.65 -0.26
CA ILE A 192 12.82 -2.83 -1.45
C ILE A 192 11.78 -1.72 -1.54
N GLY A 193 12.25 -0.47 -1.69
CA GLY A 193 11.40 0.71 -1.79
C GLY A 193 11.27 1.21 -3.22
N GLU A 194 10.04 1.28 -3.72
CA GLU A 194 9.79 1.79 -5.07
C GLU A 194 8.50 2.62 -5.14
N THR A 195 8.58 3.82 -5.73
CA THR A 195 7.46 4.78 -5.78
C THR A 195 7.20 5.21 -7.21
N GLY A 196 5.96 4.99 -7.67
CA GLY A 196 5.47 5.35 -9.00
C GLY A 196 5.22 4.15 -9.92
N PRO A 197 4.56 4.35 -11.08
CA PRO A 197 3.36 5.16 -11.19
C PRO A 197 2.16 4.54 -10.44
N GLY A 198 2.22 3.27 -10.03
CA GLY A 198 1.12 2.56 -9.36
C GLY A 198 1.58 1.72 -8.17
N THR A 199 1.07 2.01 -6.97
CA THR A 199 1.36 1.22 -5.75
C THR A 199 0.96 -0.24 -5.87
N CYS A 200 -0.17 -0.54 -6.53
CA CYS A 200 -0.57 -1.90 -6.81
C CYS A 200 0.47 -2.67 -7.64
N SER A 201 1.19 -1.99 -8.54
CA SER A 201 2.31 -2.55 -9.29
C SER A 201 3.56 -2.66 -8.42
N SER A 202 4.07 -1.52 -7.92
CA SER A 202 5.39 -1.43 -7.27
C SER A 202 5.46 -2.02 -5.86
N SER A 203 4.30 -2.29 -5.23
CA SER A 203 4.21 -2.88 -3.90
C SER A 203 3.52 -4.24 -3.91
N TRP A 204 2.22 -4.32 -4.27
CA TRP A 204 1.45 -5.57 -4.13
C TRP A 204 1.90 -6.64 -5.11
N VAL A 205 1.84 -6.34 -6.41
CA VAL A 205 2.20 -7.27 -7.48
C VAL A 205 3.69 -7.52 -7.48
N ALA A 206 4.51 -6.52 -7.18
CA ALA A 206 5.94 -6.71 -6.99
C ALA A 206 6.26 -7.71 -5.85
N SER A 207 5.57 -7.62 -4.70
CA SER A 207 5.75 -8.58 -3.60
C SER A 207 5.31 -9.98 -4.01
N TYR A 208 4.17 -10.07 -4.69
CA TYR A 208 3.62 -11.32 -5.23
C TYR A 208 4.60 -12.01 -6.19
N LEU A 209 5.09 -11.29 -7.21
CA LEU A 209 5.95 -11.87 -8.25
C LEU A 209 7.38 -12.15 -7.80
N THR A 210 7.90 -11.35 -6.85
CA THR A 210 9.32 -11.47 -6.45
C THR A 210 9.52 -12.27 -5.17
N GLY A 211 8.47 -12.51 -4.38
CA GLY A 211 8.60 -13.14 -3.07
C GLY A 211 9.42 -12.32 -2.08
N GLU A 212 9.61 -11.02 -2.35
CA GLU A 212 10.39 -10.08 -1.53
C GLU A 212 9.48 -8.95 -1.01
N PRO A 213 9.63 -8.53 0.26
CA PRO A 213 8.84 -7.43 0.82
C PRO A 213 9.09 -6.09 0.11
N ARG A 214 8.01 -5.35 -0.15
CA ARG A 214 8.04 -4.06 -0.87
C ARG A 214 7.36 -2.95 -0.09
N TYR A 215 7.99 -1.78 0.00
CA TYR A 215 7.34 -0.58 0.50
C TYR A 215 7.24 0.51 -0.57
N THR A 216 6.26 1.40 -0.41
CA THR A 216 6.10 2.55 -1.29
C THR A 216 5.57 3.75 -0.54
N LEU A 217 6.00 4.94 -0.96
CA LEU A 217 5.44 6.20 -0.48
C LEU A 217 4.02 6.45 -1.02
N GLY A 218 3.53 5.60 -1.93
CA GLY A 218 2.21 5.74 -2.53
C GLY A 218 2.27 6.20 -3.99
N CYS A 219 1.11 6.28 -4.61
CA CYS A 219 0.94 6.82 -5.96
C CYS A 219 -0.24 7.78 -5.99
N HIS A 220 -0.46 8.43 -7.14
CA HIS A 220 -1.59 9.33 -7.31
C HIS A 220 -2.94 8.68 -6.98
N GLY A 221 -3.14 7.42 -7.38
CA GLY A 221 -4.36 6.67 -7.06
C GLY A 221 -4.49 6.31 -5.58
N VAL A 222 -3.39 6.10 -4.87
CA VAL A 222 -3.40 5.79 -3.44
C VAL A 222 -3.80 7.00 -2.59
N PHE A 223 -3.34 8.20 -2.93
CA PHE A 223 -3.78 9.40 -2.21
C PHE A 223 -5.13 9.93 -2.72
N GLY A 224 -5.37 9.87 -4.03
CA GLY A 224 -6.57 10.45 -4.64
C GLY A 224 -7.80 9.54 -4.62
N THR A 225 -7.62 8.23 -4.74
CA THR A 225 -8.72 7.26 -4.87
C THR A 225 -8.84 6.34 -3.66
N MET A 226 -7.73 5.77 -3.19
CA MET A 226 -7.69 4.99 -1.95
C MET A 226 -7.85 5.92 -0.74
N GLY A 227 -7.32 7.14 -0.79
CA GLY A 227 -7.44 8.09 0.32
C GLY A 227 -6.69 7.63 1.56
N ILE A 228 -5.48 7.07 1.41
CA ILE A 228 -4.61 6.83 2.57
C ILE A 228 -4.17 8.17 3.18
N ASP A 229 -3.79 8.14 4.45
CA ASP A 229 -3.29 9.33 5.12
C ASP A 229 -1.93 9.79 4.49
N PRO A 230 -1.70 11.09 4.29
CA PRO A 230 -0.40 11.59 3.78
C PRO A 230 0.80 11.25 4.67
N THR A 231 0.58 10.87 5.93
CA THR A 231 1.60 10.43 6.87
C THR A 231 1.81 8.91 6.88
N GLU A 232 1.04 8.17 6.08
CA GLU A 232 1.12 6.73 5.94
C GLU A 232 1.88 6.31 4.67
N VAL A 233 2.44 5.11 4.74
CA VAL A 233 3.07 4.38 3.64
C VAL A 233 2.44 2.99 3.55
N CYS A 234 2.62 2.34 2.40
CA CYS A 234 2.19 0.95 2.22
C CYS A 234 3.41 0.03 2.28
N LEU A 235 3.33 -1.01 3.10
CA LEU A 235 4.30 -2.11 3.13
C LEU A 235 3.56 -3.41 2.77
N SER A 236 4.10 -4.14 1.82
CA SER A 236 3.55 -5.39 1.32
C SER A 236 4.53 -6.52 1.55
N ILE A 237 3.98 -7.63 2.01
CA ILE A 237 4.72 -8.71 2.63
C ILE A 237 4.23 -10.01 2.00
N PRO A 238 5.11 -10.80 1.37
CA PRO A 238 4.75 -12.12 0.87
C PRO A 238 4.20 -12.97 2.03
N GLY A 239 3.11 -13.70 1.79
CA GLY A 239 2.42 -14.46 2.82
C GLY A 239 3.34 -15.46 3.53
N GLU A 240 4.31 -16.04 2.81
CA GLU A 240 5.30 -16.97 3.36
C GLU A 240 6.18 -16.35 4.46
N GLN A 241 6.32 -15.02 4.47
CA GLN A 241 7.16 -14.32 5.43
C GLN A 241 6.38 -13.82 6.67
N MET A 242 5.06 -13.92 6.67
CA MET A 242 4.20 -13.38 7.73
C MET A 242 4.41 -14.07 9.08
N THR A 243 4.55 -15.40 9.10
CA THR A 243 4.86 -16.16 10.33
C THR A 243 6.17 -15.68 10.94
N THR A 244 7.23 -15.58 10.14
CA THR A 244 8.55 -15.12 10.59
C THR A 244 8.50 -13.68 11.11
N LEU A 245 7.80 -12.79 10.41
CA LEU A 245 7.59 -11.41 10.87
C LEU A 245 6.99 -11.37 12.27
N CYS A 246 5.89 -12.10 12.48
CA CYS A 246 5.17 -12.08 13.74
C CYS A 246 6.02 -12.67 14.88
N GLN A 247 6.70 -13.79 14.64
CA GLN A 247 7.62 -14.41 15.61
C GLN A 247 8.75 -13.46 16.02
N VAL A 248 9.35 -12.73 15.07
CA VAL A 248 10.44 -11.79 15.38
C VAL A 248 9.93 -10.60 16.18
N LEU A 249 8.75 -10.07 15.84
CA LEU A 249 8.14 -8.98 16.60
C LEU A 249 7.75 -9.41 18.02
N GLU A 250 7.24 -10.62 18.19
CA GLU A 250 6.92 -11.24 19.49
C GLU A 250 8.19 -11.38 20.34
N LEU A 251 9.25 -11.96 19.78
CA LEU A 251 10.57 -12.05 20.41
C LEU A 251 11.10 -10.68 20.87
N TRP A 252 10.93 -9.64 20.06
CA TRP A 252 11.36 -8.29 20.41
C TRP A 252 10.51 -7.66 21.52
N LYS A 253 9.21 -7.95 21.54
CA LYS A 253 8.27 -7.50 22.58
C LYS A 253 8.66 -8.14 23.92
N GLU A 254 8.87 -9.45 23.94
CA GLU A 254 9.30 -10.21 25.12
C GLU A 254 10.66 -9.76 25.68
N ARG A 255 11.61 -9.45 24.79
CA ARG A 255 12.96 -9.01 25.17
C ARG A 255 13.06 -7.52 25.48
N GLY A 256 11.95 -6.79 25.52
CA GLY A 256 11.93 -5.37 25.85
C GLY A 256 12.79 -4.53 24.91
N LYS A 257 12.81 -4.86 23.60
CA LYS A 257 13.60 -4.10 22.63
C LYS A 257 13.19 -2.61 22.70
N PRO A 258 14.13 -1.64 22.70
CA PRO A 258 13.86 -0.21 22.93
C PRO A 258 12.87 0.49 21.98
N LEU A 259 12.19 -0.22 21.09
CA LEU A 259 11.22 0.32 20.13
C LEU A 259 9.81 0.48 20.72
N TYR A 260 9.45 -0.35 21.70
CA TYR A 260 8.20 -0.29 22.46
C TYR A 260 8.30 0.56 23.74
N GLN A 261 9.53 0.92 24.13
CA GLN A 261 9.86 1.57 25.40
C GLN A 261 10.62 2.88 25.20
N GLU A 262 10.70 3.35 23.95
CA GLU A 262 11.33 4.62 23.63
C GLU A 262 10.49 5.75 24.25
N ALA A 263 11.10 6.55 25.12
CA ALA A 263 10.46 7.76 25.62
C ALA A 263 10.03 8.65 24.43
N PRO A 264 8.86 9.31 24.52
CA PRO A 264 8.44 10.24 23.49
C PRO A 264 9.54 11.28 23.24
N PRO A 265 9.66 11.82 22.01
CA PRO A 265 10.61 12.89 21.73
C PRO A 265 10.48 13.99 22.77
N ASN A 266 11.60 14.52 23.26
CA ASN A 266 11.58 15.63 24.20
C ASN A 266 10.93 16.84 23.49
N GLU A 267 9.71 17.19 23.89
CA GLU A 267 8.93 18.26 23.27
C GLU A 267 9.61 19.63 23.40
N GLU A 268 10.46 19.84 24.42
CA GLU A 268 11.29 21.04 24.56
C GLU A 268 12.48 21.06 23.59
N ARG A 269 12.93 19.89 23.10
CA ARG A 269 14.06 19.72 22.19
C ARG A 269 13.67 19.12 20.82
N GLY A 270 12.41 19.18 20.39
CA GLY A 270 11.98 18.63 19.09
C GLY A 270 12.49 17.18 18.82
N TYR A 271 12.56 16.78 17.56
CA TYR A 271 13.04 15.45 17.15
C TYR A 271 14.56 15.26 17.28
N ILE A 272 15.22 15.90 18.25
CA ILE A 272 16.68 15.84 18.44
C ILE A 272 16.98 15.02 19.68
N LYS A 273 17.34 13.74 19.49
CA LYS A 273 17.85 12.86 20.56
C LYS A 273 19.36 13.07 20.83
N ALA A 274 20.02 13.93 20.05
CA ALA A 274 21.45 14.21 20.22
C ALA A 274 21.70 15.02 21.50
N PRO A 275 22.72 14.68 22.31
CA PRO A 275 23.16 15.52 23.41
C PRO A 275 23.55 16.91 22.88
N TYR A 276 23.07 17.96 23.54
CA TYR A 276 23.38 19.34 23.21
C TYR A 276 23.52 20.16 24.49
N GLU A 277 24.66 20.82 24.62
CA GLU A 277 25.06 21.62 25.79
C GLU A 277 24.81 23.14 25.60
N GLY A 278 24.02 23.53 24.59
CA GLY A 278 23.66 24.93 24.34
C GLY A 278 22.16 25.22 24.51
N PRO A 279 21.74 26.49 24.38
CA PRO A 279 20.33 26.84 24.34
C PRO A 279 19.68 26.23 23.10
N TYR A 280 18.63 25.43 23.27
CA TYR A 280 17.92 24.82 22.15
C TYR A 280 17.43 25.89 21.17
N ARG A 281 17.82 25.75 19.90
CA ARG A 281 17.35 26.59 18.79
C ARG A 281 16.79 25.68 17.69
N ALA A 282 15.47 25.67 17.52
CA ALA A 282 14.85 24.94 16.42
C ALA A 282 15.38 25.48 15.07
N HIS A 283 16.03 24.62 14.29
CA HIS A 283 16.83 24.98 13.11
C HIS A 283 16.01 25.61 11.96
N ALA A 284 14.68 25.54 12.00
CA ALA A 284 13.80 26.28 11.10
C ALA A 284 14.07 27.80 11.14
N ARG A 285 14.61 28.34 12.25
CA ARG A 285 15.05 29.74 12.35
C ARG A 285 16.49 30.03 11.90
N VAL A 286 17.36 29.03 11.73
CA VAL A 286 18.76 29.26 11.32
C VAL A 286 18.88 29.57 9.82
N GLN A 287 17.94 29.07 8.99
CA GLN A 287 17.83 29.53 7.59
C GLN A 287 17.26 30.96 7.49
N PHE A 288 16.40 31.36 8.44
CA PHE A 288 15.82 32.69 8.53
C PHE A 288 16.86 33.78 8.85
N GLU A 289 17.86 33.47 9.71
CA GLU A 289 18.98 34.35 10.02
C GLU A 289 19.94 34.58 8.83
N ARG A 290 19.89 33.74 7.79
CA ARG A 290 20.71 33.86 6.56
C ARG A 290 20.06 34.70 5.44
N GLY A 291 18.99 35.44 5.74
CA GLY A 291 18.39 36.40 4.80
C GLY A 291 17.57 35.78 3.67
N VAL A 292 17.29 34.47 3.71
CA VAL A 292 16.41 33.81 2.74
C VAL A 292 14.98 33.88 3.26
N ARG A 293 14.16 34.68 2.57
CA ARG A 293 12.69 34.86 2.63
C ARG A 293 11.95 34.00 3.67
N SER A 294 11.19 34.64 4.56
CA SER A 294 10.29 33.98 5.52
C SER A 294 9.55 32.79 4.90
N PRO A 295 9.66 31.56 5.44
CA PRO A 295 8.48 30.72 5.47
C PRO A 295 7.51 31.42 6.44
N GLU A 296 6.27 31.63 6.01
CA GLU A 296 5.17 31.91 6.94
C GLU A 296 5.26 30.91 8.10
N LYS A 297 4.84 31.30 9.31
CA LYS A 297 4.81 30.38 10.46
C LYS A 297 4.17 29.08 9.98
N ASP A 298 4.94 27.99 9.96
CA ASP A 298 4.39 26.65 9.89
C ASP A 298 3.88 26.39 11.30
N ASP A 299 2.65 26.86 11.55
CA ASP A 299 1.81 26.42 12.63
C ASP A 299 1.60 24.91 12.45
N ASN A 300 2.56 24.15 12.98
CA ASN A 300 2.64 22.69 12.96
C ASN A 300 1.34 21.97 13.42
N GLU A 301 0.36 22.69 13.96
CA GLU A 301 -0.98 22.19 14.26
C GLU A 301 -1.81 21.86 13.01
N ASN A 302 -1.46 22.40 11.82
CA ASN A 302 -2.30 22.31 10.61
C ASN A 302 -1.73 21.48 9.45
N ARG A 303 -0.66 20.69 9.65
CA ARG A 303 -0.15 19.82 8.55
C ARG A 303 -1.15 18.73 8.14
N TYR A 304 -2.09 18.39 9.03
CA TYR A 304 -3.21 17.50 8.73
C TYR A 304 -4.53 18.27 8.79
N VAL A 305 -5.07 18.60 7.61
CA VAL A 305 -6.48 18.98 7.47
C VAL A 305 -7.29 17.69 7.27
N PRO A 306 -8.19 17.30 8.20
CA PRO A 306 -9.06 16.15 8.05
C PRO A 306 -9.81 16.19 6.72
N TRP A 307 -10.08 15.01 6.15
CA TRP A 307 -10.72 14.90 4.84
C TRP A 307 -12.07 15.64 4.75
N SER A 308 -12.83 15.70 5.85
CA SER A 308 -14.09 16.45 5.98
C SER A 308 -13.93 17.94 5.64
N ASP A 309 -12.82 18.54 6.06
CA ASP A 309 -12.60 19.99 6.02
C ASP A 309 -12.02 20.43 4.66
N ARG A 310 -11.55 19.48 3.85
CA ARG A 310 -11.12 19.73 2.46
C ARG A 310 -12.30 19.84 1.49
N LYS A 311 -13.44 19.18 1.78
CA LYS A 311 -14.65 19.22 0.94
C LYS A 311 -15.39 20.56 0.97
N SER A 312 -15.27 21.34 2.04
CA SER A 312 -15.98 22.63 2.17
C SER A 312 -15.41 23.73 1.25
N LYS A 313 -14.15 23.60 0.82
CA LYS A 313 -13.46 24.62 0.01
C LYS A 313 -13.71 24.49 -1.51
N THR A 314 -14.33 23.40 -1.99
CA THR A 314 -14.60 23.18 -3.42
C THR A 314 -15.98 23.64 -3.87
N HIS A 315 -16.80 24.25 -3.00
CA HIS A 315 -18.13 24.78 -3.37
C HIS A 315 -18.26 26.31 -3.23
N SER A 316 -17.17 27.02 -2.94
CA SER A 316 -17.15 28.48 -2.87
C SER A 316 -16.35 29.11 -4.01
N LYS A 317 -16.69 28.78 -5.26
CA LYS A 317 -16.42 29.64 -6.42
C LYS A 317 -17.58 29.51 -7.40
N SER A 318 -18.56 30.39 -7.22
CA SER A 318 -19.41 30.93 -8.29
C SER A 318 -18.56 31.66 -9.32
#